data_AF-A0A3D4Y0Q5-F1
#
_entry.id   AF-A0A3D4Y0Q5-F1
#
_cell.length_a   1.000
_cell.length_b   1.000
_cell.length_c   1.000
_cell.angle_alpha   90.00
_cell.angle_beta   90.00
_cell.angle_gamma   90.00
#
_symmetry.space_group_name_H-M   'P 1'
#
loop_
_entity.id
_entity.type
_entity.pdbx_description
1 polymer ?
#
loop_
_entity_poly.entity_id
_entity_poly.type
_entity_poly.pdbx_seq_one_letter_code
_entity_poly.pdbx_strand_id
1 'polypeptide(L)'
;MTKEEFIKWERSSVDTIDVKRVYIDVAGDIVAGILLSQIIFWFLPNKKGENKIRVVRNGIGYLAKNRTDWWEECRIKPRQYDTAIEKLKKKGVVEVMNSLFRNKRTPLITINFKILVELIEKAEDAHFKIDLGWEM
;
A
#
# COMPACT_ATOMS: atom_id res chain seq x y z
N MET A 1 17.64 13.04 -25.94
CA MET A 1 18.37 12.76 -24.69
C MET A 1 19.53 11.84 -25.02
N THR A 2 20.77 12.29 -24.79
CA THR A 2 21.96 11.44 -24.87
C THR A 2 22.05 10.53 -23.63
N LYS A 3 23.01 9.58 -23.63
CA LYS A 3 23.23 8.69 -22.49
C LYS A 3 23.62 9.47 -21.23
N GLU A 4 24.46 10.50 -21.38
CA GLU A 4 24.90 11.37 -20.28
C GLU A 4 23.73 12.17 -19.71
N GLU A 5 22.87 12.70 -20.58
CA GLU A 5 21.64 13.40 -20.17
C GLU A 5 20.68 12.46 -19.43
N PHE A 6 20.54 11.21 -19.88
CA PHE A 6 19.74 10.19 -19.21
C PHE A 6 20.28 9.84 -17.81
N ILE A 7 21.58 9.56 -17.67
CA ILE A 7 22.19 9.22 -16.38
C ILE A 7 22.02 10.37 -15.38
N LYS A 8 22.15 11.61 -15.85
CA LYS A 8 21.92 12.80 -15.02
C LYS A 8 20.46 12.89 -14.58
N TRP A 9 19.52 12.69 -15.51
CA TRP A 9 18.09 12.68 -15.21
C TRP A 9 17.74 11.60 -14.18
N GLU A 10 18.14 10.35 -14.43
CA GLU A 10 17.86 9.18 -13.57
C GLU A 10 18.32 9.41 -12.12
N ARG A 11 19.54 9.93 -11.93
CA ARG A 11 20.07 10.20 -10.58
C ARG A 11 19.38 11.36 -9.86
N SER A 12 18.81 12.30 -10.62
CA SER A 12 18.17 13.51 -10.07
C SER A 12 16.66 13.35 -9.88
N SER A 13 16.06 12.36 -10.53
CA SER A 13 14.63 12.14 -10.48
C SER A 13 14.20 11.70 -9.08
N VAL A 14 13.18 12.38 -8.56
CA VAL A 14 12.54 12.03 -7.29
C VAL A 14 11.15 11.42 -7.51
N ASP A 15 10.72 11.27 -8.76
CA ASP A 15 9.45 10.64 -9.14
C ASP A 15 9.55 9.12 -9.00
N THR A 16 9.60 8.67 -7.75
CA THR A 16 9.81 7.27 -7.37
C THR A 16 8.83 6.88 -6.26
N ILE A 17 8.52 5.60 -6.19
CA ILE A 17 7.80 4.99 -5.08
C ILE A 17 8.74 4.04 -4.35
N ASP A 18 8.75 4.12 -3.02
CA ASP A 18 9.43 3.12 -2.19
C ASP A 18 8.43 2.03 -1.80
N VAL A 19 8.75 0.79 -2.16
CA VAL A 19 7.88 -0.37 -1.94
C VAL A 19 8.71 -1.46 -1.27
N LYS A 20 8.41 -1.72 0.00
CA LYS A 20 9.01 -2.86 0.70
C LYS A 20 8.49 -4.15 0.09
N ARG A 21 9.42 -5.04 -0.29
CA ARG A 21 9.10 -6.34 -0.91
C ARG A 21 8.14 -7.17 -0.07
N VAL A 22 8.28 -7.13 1.25
CA VAL A 22 7.38 -7.83 2.18
C VAL A 22 5.90 -7.52 1.97
N TYR A 23 5.54 -6.32 1.51
CA TYR A 23 4.14 -5.99 1.22
C TYR A 23 3.62 -6.70 -0.03
N ILE A 24 4.50 -6.98 -1.00
CA ILE A 24 4.20 -7.81 -2.16
C ILE A 24 3.99 -9.26 -1.72
N ASP A 25 4.81 -9.77 -0.80
CA ASP A 25 4.70 -11.13 -0.28
C ASP A 25 3.42 -11.31 0.55
N VAL A 26 3.12 -10.36 1.44
CA VAL A 26 1.86 -10.28 2.18
C VAL A 26 0.67 -10.27 1.22
N ALA A 27 0.74 -9.49 0.14
CA ALA A 27 -0.34 -9.38 -0.84
C ALA A 27 -0.41 -10.56 -1.82
N GLY A 28 0.68 -11.29 -2.05
CA GLY A 28 0.82 -12.34 -3.06
C GLY A 28 0.66 -11.85 -4.51
N ASP A 29 0.80 -10.55 -4.75
CA ASP A 29 0.60 -9.90 -6.04
C ASP A 29 1.28 -8.53 -6.06
N ILE A 30 2.00 -8.20 -7.14
CA ILE A 30 2.78 -6.96 -7.22
C ILE A 30 1.91 -5.70 -7.14
N VAL A 31 0.77 -5.67 -7.82
CA VAL A 31 -0.10 -4.50 -7.84
C VAL A 31 -0.77 -4.30 -6.48
N ALA A 32 -1.23 -5.39 -5.87
CA ALA A 32 -1.80 -5.36 -4.52
C ALA A 32 -0.75 -5.02 -3.46
N GLY A 33 0.49 -5.46 -3.61
CA GLY A 33 1.61 -5.10 -2.74
C GLY A 33 1.97 -3.62 -2.82
N ILE A 34 2.03 -3.06 -4.03
CA ILE A 34 2.24 -1.62 -4.24
C ILE A 34 1.10 -0.82 -3.59
N LEU A 35 -0.16 -1.23 -3.81
CA LEU A 35 -1.32 -0.59 -3.19
C LEU A 35 -1.24 -0.65 -1.66
N LEU A 36 -0.91 -1.81 -1.10
CA LEU A 36 -0.75 -2.01 0.34
C LEU A 36 0.36 -1.11 0.91
N SER A 37 1.51 -1.03 0.24
CA SER A 37 2.62 -0.14 0.62
C SER A 37 2.14 1.31 0.72
N GLN A 38 1.38 1.77 -0.28
CA GLN A 38 0.90 3.15 -0.32
C GLN A 38 -0.20 3.42 0.72
N ILE A 39 -1.08 2.45 0.98
CA ILE A 39 -2.05 2.55 2.09
C ILE A 39 -1.29 2.67 3.41
N ILE A 40 -0.31 1.79 3.70
CA ILE A 40 0.50 1.83 4.92
C ILE A 40 1.21 3.19 5.04
N PHE A 41 1.80 3.70 3.96
CA PHE A 41 2.40 5.03 3.96
C PHE A 41 1.45 6.06 4.55
N TRP A 42 0.17 6.12 4.13
CA TRP A 42 -0.81 7.06 4.67
C TRP A 42 -1.11 6.90 6.17
N PHE A 43 -0.94 5.70 6.73
CA PHE A 43 -1.14 5.45 8.17
C PHE A 43 0.13 5.69 9.00
N LEU A 44 1.29 5.82 8.39
CA LEU A 44 2.53 6.20 9.08
C LEU A 44 2.56 7.72 9.37
N PRO A 45 3.27 8.15 10.42
CA PRO A 45 3.48 9.58 10.68
C PRO A 45 4.23 10.25 9.52
N ASN A 46 4.01 11.56 9.35
CA ASN A 46 4.81 12.37 8.45
C ASN A 46 6.21 12.65 9.05
N LYS A 47 7.06 13.39 8.33
CA LYS A 47 8.42 13.75 8.79
C LYS A 47 8.46 14.52 10.11
N LYS A 48 7.35 15.14 10.53
CA LYS A 48 7.20 15.87 11.80
C LYS A 48 6.60 15.00 12.92
N GLY A 49 6.30 13.73 12.65
CA GLY A 49 5.63 12.83 13.60
C GLY A 49 4.11 12.93 13.59
N GLU A 50 3.51 13.76 12.74
CA GLU A 50 2.06 14.01 12.75
C GLU A 50 1.32 12.94 11.94
N ASN A 51 0.12 12.56 12.40
CA ASN A 51 -0.74 11.63 11.69
C ASN A 51 -1.27 12.25 10.39
N LYS A 52 -1.19 11.52 9.27
CA LYS A 52 -1.71 11.95 7.96
C LYS A 52 -3.21 11.65 7.79
N ILE A 53 -3.76 10.72 8.56
CA ILE A 53 -5.17 10.35 8.54
C ILE A 53 -6.00 11.42 9.25
N ARG A 54 -7.05 11.90 8.57
CA ARG A 54 -7.95 12.95 9.09
C ARG A 54 -9.36 12.46 9.40
N VAL A 55 -9.76 11.32 8.86
CA VAL A 55 -11.11 10.76 9.08
C VAL A 55 -11.02 9.72 10.18
N VAL A 56 -11.68 9.99 11.31
CA VAL A 56 -11.74 9.07 12.45
C VAL A 56 -13.20 8.78 12.78
N ARG A 57 -13.54 7.50 12.95
CA ARG A 57 -14.89 7.05 13.38
C ARG A 57 -14.73 5.97 14.43
N ASN A 58 -15.40 6.11 15.57
CA ASN A 58 -15.32 5.17 16.70
C ASN A 58 -13.87 4.88 17.13
N GLY A 59 -13.00 5.89 17.12
CA GLY A 59 -11.57 5.74 17.44
C GLY A 59 -10.71 5.09 16.35
N ILE A 60 -11.30 4.68 15.22
CA ILE A 60 -10.59 4.05 14.10
C ILE A 60 -10.31 5.10 13.02
N GLY A 61 -9.05 5.17 12.56
CA GLY A 61 -8.63 6.02 11.46
C GLY A 61 -8.94 5.41 10.09
N TYR A 62 -9.37 6.25 9.13
CA TYR A 62 -9.71 5.85 7.76
C TYR A 62 -9.03 6.75 6.73
N LEU A 63 -8.45 6.13 5.71
CA LEU A 63 -8.02 6.78 4.49
C LEU A 63 -9.23 6.95 3.56
N ALA A 64 -9.69 8.19 3.39
CA ALA A 64 -10.67 8.55 2.37
C ALA A 64 -9.95 8.80 1.04
N LYS A 65 -10.03 7.86 0.09
CA LYS A 65 -9.35 7.96 -1.20
C LYS A 65 -10.15 7.32 -2.32
N ASN A 66 -10.31 8.03 -3.44
CA ASN A 66 -11.02 7.50 -4.60
C ASN A 66 -10.13 6.55 -5.41
N ARG A 67 -10.74 5.57 -6.09
CA ARG A 67 -10.06 4.64 -7.00
C ARG A 67 -9.23 5.31 -8.10
N THR A 68 -9.59 6.54 -8.51
CA THR A 68 -8.83 7.30 -9.52
C THR A 68 -7.59 7.98 -8.98
N ASP A 69 -7.55 8.27 -7.68
CA ASP A 69 -6.48 9.06 -7.08
C ASP A 69 -5.17 8.26 -6.95
N TRP A 70 -5.26 6.93 -6.97
CA TRP A 70 -4.09 6.03 -6.89
C TRP A 70 -3.16 6.13 -8.10
N TRP A 71 -3.65 6.64 -9.23
CA TRP A 71 -2.80 6.86 -10.41
C TRP A 71 -1.68 7.85 -10.12
N GLU A 72 -1.95 8.93 -9.38
CA GLU A 72 -0.93 9.94 -9.09
C GLU A 72 0.08 9.47 -8.05
N GLU A 73 -0.28 8.52 -7.19
CA GLU A 73 0.61 8.08 -6.12
C GLU A 73 1.45 6.86 -6.49
N CYS A 74 0.87 5.92 -7.22
CA CYS A 74 1.50 4.63 -7.46
C CYS A 74 1.17 4.04 -8.84
N ARG A 75 0.65 4.87 -9.76
CA ARG A 75 0.35 4.52 -11.15
C ARG A 75 -0.61 3.32 -11.31
N ILE A 76 -1.42 3.07 -10.27
CA ILE A 76 -2.46 2.03 -10.29
C ILE A 76 -3.71 2.59 -10.97
N LYS A 77 -4.13 1.96 -12.08
CA LYS A 77 -5.36 2.31 -12.77
C LYS A 77 -6.60 1.89 -11.97
N PRO A 78 -7.77 2.51 -12.17
CA PRO A 78 -8.96 2.19 -11.38
C PRO A 78 -9.37 0.70 -11.39
N ARG A 79 -9.26 0.02 -12.54
CA ARG A 79 -9.54 -1.42 -12.63
C ARG A 79 -8.53 -2.28 -11.86
N GLN A 80 -7.26 -1.86 -11.85
CA GLN A 80 -6.22 -2.52 -11.08
C GLN A 80 -6.45 -2.32 -9.59
N TYR A 81 -6.85 -1.12 -9.17
CA TYR A 81 -7.28 -0.85 -7.79
C TYR A 81 -8.43 -1.77 -7.38
N ASP A 82 -9.49 -1.87 -8.19
CA ASP A 82 -10.66 -2.71 -7.86
C ASP A 82 -10.23 -4.17 -7.60
N THR A 83 -9.30 -4.69 -8.41
CA THR A 83 -8.80 -6.06 -8.23
C THR A 83 -7.88 -6.18 -7.01
N ALA A 84 -6.96 -5.23 -6.84
CA ALA A 84 -5.97 -5.22 -5.78
C ALA A 84 -6.62 -5.09 -4.40
N ILE A 85 -7.57 -4.17 -4.24
CA ILE A 85 -8.23 -3.93 -2.95
C ILE A 85 -9.06 -5.14 -2.51
N GLU A 86 -9.70 -5.86 -3.44
CA GLU A 86 -10.42 -7.10 -3.11
C GLU A 86 -9.48 -8.23 -2.69
N LYS A 87 -8.27 -8.33 -3.28
CA LYS A 87 -7.23 -9.28 -2.81
C LYS A 87 -6.82 -8.97 -1.37
N LEU A 88 -6.60 -7.70 -1.05
CA LEU A 88 -6.24 -7.27 0.31
C LEU A 88 -7.40 -7.51 1.31
N LYS A 89 -8.64 -7.21 0.93
CA LYS A 89 -9.83 -7.51 1.75
C LYS A 89 -9.99 -9.01 2.00
N LYS A 90 -9.79 -9.84 0.98
CA LYS A 90 -9.86 -11.30 1.11
C LYS A 90 -8.83 -11.85 2.09
N LYS A 91 -7.67 -11.19 2.21
CA LYS A 91 -6.64 -11.52 3.21
C LYS A 91 -6.93 -10.93 4.60
N GLY A 92 -7.95 -10.08 4.74
CA GLY A 92 -8.30 -9.42 5.99
C GLY A 92 -7.33 -8.32 6.43
N VAL A 93 -6.35 -7.96 5.60
CA VAL A 93 -5.34 -6.94 5.94
C VAL A 93 -5.88 -5.51 5.82
N VAL A 94 -6.93 -5.32 5.02
CA VAL A 94 -7.66 -4.05 4.93
C VAL A 94 -9.16 -4.26 5.00
N GLU A 95 -9.85 -3.25 5.51
CA GLU A 95 -11.29 -3.13 5.45
C GLU A 95 -11.67 -1.88 4.65
N VAL A 96 -12.74 -1.97 3.87
CA VAL A 96 -13.21 -0.87 3.03
C VAL A 96 -14.69 -0.64 3.26
N MET A 97 -15.02 0.54 3.76
CA MET A 97 -16.39 1.00 3.89
C MET A 97 -16.75 1.93 2.75
N ASN A 98 -17.88 1.69 2.12
CA ASN A 98 -18.44 2.64 1.16
C ASN A 98 -19.02 3.83 1.92
N SER A 99 -18.50 5.03 1.67
CA SER A 99 -19.05 6.27 2.22
C SER A 99 -19.39 7.27 1.11
N LEU A 100 -20.38 8.11 1.37
CA LEU A 100 -20.59 9.33 0.60
C LEU A 100 -19.74 10.44 1.22
N PHE A 101 -18.76 10.97 0.47
CA PHE A 101 -18.02 12.17 0.84
C PHE A 101 -18.23 13.22 -0.24
N ARG A 102 -18.81 14.37 0.11
CA ARG A 102 -19.16 15.46 -0.84
C ARG A 102 -19.96 14.97 -2.06
N ASN A 103 -21.00 14.14 -1.85
CA ASN A 103 -21.81 13.52 -2.91
C ASN A 103 -21.05 12.62 -3.91
N LYS A 104 -19.77 12.32 -3.67
CA LYS A 104 -19.02 11.29 -4.40
C LYS A 104 -18.86 10.07 -3.49
N ARG A 105 -19.04 8.86 -4.05
CA ARG A 105 -18.70 7.63 -3.33
C ARG A 105 -17.19 7.59 -3.14
N THR A 106 -16.74 7.82 -1.92
CA THR A 106 -15.32 7.77 -1.55
C THR A 106 -15.12 6.60 -0.58
N PRO A 107 -14.41 5.56 -1.01
CA PRO A 107 -14.00 4.48 -0.12
C PRO A 107 -13.27 5.02 1.11
N LEU A 108 -13.65 4.50 2.28
CA LEU A 108 -12.90 4.66 3.52
C LEU A 108 -12.16 3.36 3.78
N ILE A 109 -10.83 3.42 3.71
CA ILE A 109 -9.95 2.26 3.85
C ILE A 109 -9.31 2.32 5.23
N THR A 110 -9.26 1.20 5.94
CA THR A 110 -8.47 1.06 7.17
C THR A 110 -7.63 -0.21 7.14
N ILE A 111 -6.60 -0.26 7.98
CA ILE A 111 -5.66 -1.38 8.07
C ILE A 111 -6.00 -2.19 9.32
N ASN A 112 -6.10 -3.50 9.16
CA ASN A 112 -6.06 -4.40 10.31
C ASN A 112 -4.60 -4.68 10.68
N PHE A 113 -4.05 -3.86 11.58
CA PHE A 113 -2.64 -3.95 11.96
C PHE A 113 -2.26 -5.30 12.58
N LYS A 114 -3.19 -5.93 13.30
CA LYS A 114 -2.97 -7.26 13.86
C LYS A 114 -2.70 -8.27 12.75
N ILE A 115 -3.59 -8.34 11.75
CA ILE A 115 -3.43 -9.25 10.60
C ILE A 115 -2.21 -8.86 9.75
N LEU A 116 -1.94 -7.57 9.58
CA LEU A 116 -0.76 -7.11 8.85
C LEU A 116 0.53 -7.65 9.49
N VAL A 117 0.70 -7.49 10.80
CA VAL A 117 1.89 -7.96 11.53
C VAL A 117 2.01 -9.48 11.42
N GLU A 118 0.93 -10.22 11.69
CA GLU A 118 0.93 -11.69 11.57
C GLU A 118 1.33 -12.17 10.16
N LEU A 119 0.94 -11.46 9.10
CA LEU A 119 1.31 -11.81 7.73
C LEU A 119 2.74 -11.42 7.38
N ILE A 120 3.26 -10.33 7.94
CA ILE A 120 4.67 -9.91 7.77
C ILE A 120 5.58 -10.94 8.43
N GLU A 121 5.31 -11.32 9.68
CA GLU A 121 6.09 -12.32 10.42
C GLU A 121 6.15 -13.64 9.64
N LYS A 122 5.00 -14.11 9.12
CA LYS A 122 4.95 -15.31 8.28
C LYS A 122 5.78 -15.19 6.98
N ALA A 123 5.77 -14.02 6.34
CA ALA A 123 6.54 -13.79 5.13
C ALA A 123 8.05 -13.76 5.42
N GLU A 124 8.46 -13.14 6.52
CA GLU A 124 9.85 -13.10 6.98
C GLU A 124 10.35 -14.48 7.39
N ASP A 125 9.54 -15.26 8.12
CA ASP A 125 9.85 -16.65 8.48
C ASP A 125 10.02 -17.54 7.25
N ALA A 126 9.19 -17.35 6.23
CA ALA A 126 9.30 -18.08 4.97
C ALA A 126 10.62 -17.74 4.25
N HIS A 127 11.01 -16.46 4.21
CA HIS A 127 12.30 -16.05 3.66
C HIS A 127 13.47 -16.62 4.45
N PHE A 128 13.39 -16.60 5.78
CA PHE A 128 14.43 -17.17 6.65
C PHE A 128 14.64 -18.67 6.38
N LYS A 129 13.55 -19.43 6.18
CA LYS A 129 13.63 -20.86 5.84
C LYS A 129 14.25 -21.10 4.46
N ILE A 130 13.92 -20.26 3.48
CA ILE A 130 14.51 -20.32 2.13
C ILE A 130 16.01 -20.03 2.19
N ASP A 131 16.42 -18.97 2.90
CA ASP A 131 17.82 -18.57 3.04
C ASP A 131 18.66 -19.64 3.73
N LEU A 132 18.04 -20.46 4.60
CA LEU A 132 18.67 -21.61 5.27
C LEU A 132 18.59 -22.93 4.47
N GLY A 133 18.00 -22.93 3.27
CA GLY A 133 17.94 -24.11 2.40
C GLY A 133 16.97 -25.21 2.84
N TRP A 134 15.94 -24.88 3.63
CA TRP A 134 14.89 -25.83 3.97
C TRP A 134 13.89 -25.90 2.82
N GLU A 135 13.80 -27.04 2.13
CA GLU A 135 12.78 -27.28 1.10
C GLU A 135 11.38 -27.27 1.73
N MET A 136 10.43 -26.55 1.10
CA MET A 136 9.03 -26.45 1.55
C MET A 136 8.23 -27.72 1.29
#